data_AF-A0AAQ3W821-F1
#
_entry.id   AF-A0AAQ3W821-F1
#
_cell.length_a   1.000
_cell.length_b   1.000
_cell.length_c   1.000
_cell.angle_alpha   90.00
_cell.angle_beta   90.00
_cell.angle_gamma   90.00
#
_symmetry.space_group_name_H-M   'P 1'
#
loop_
_entity.id
_entity.type
_entity.pdbx_description
1 polymer ?
#
loop_
_entity_poly.entity_id
_entity_poly.type
_entity_poly.pdbx_seq_one_letter_code
_entity_poly.pdbx_strand_id
1 'polypeptide(L)'
;MKKITTKLFITLLENKEDRFAVIINHWFYYIEKGRIYRFQQHNNTKMLAMLGSFYEDEIGSETMIMELKKSIINQIQYDWFTDVWKETIVERISRSSYDLEAFFF
;
A
#
# COMPACT_ATOMS: atom_id res chain seq x y z
N MET A 1 10.45 -1.55 -4.72
CA MET A 1 9.81 -0.44 -3.97
C MET A 1 10.21 0.88 -4.60
N LYS A 2 9.32 1.85 -4.68
CA LYS A 2 9.62 3.21 -5.17
C LYS A 2 9.15 4.24 -4.14
N LYS A 3 9.96 5.26 -3.89
CA LYS A 3 9.54 6.45 -3.13
C LYS A 3 8.75 7.37 -4.06
N ILE A 4 7.58 7.82 -3.61
CA ILE A 4 6.72 8.73 -4.35
C ILE A 4 6.34 9.91 -3.46
N THR A 5 6.28 11.10 -4.06
CA THR A 5 5.82 12.29 -3.34
C THR A 5 4.32 12.19 -3.09
N THR A 6 3.84 12.93 -2.09
CA THR A 6 2.40 13.09 -1.83
C THR A 6 1.64 13.60 -3.05
N LYS A 7 2.22 14.54 -3.80
CA LYS A 7 1.65 15.06 -5.06
C LYS A 7 1.51 13.96 -6.12
N LEU A 8 2.53 13.12 -6.29
CA LEU A 8 2.46 12.00 -7.23
C LEU A 8 1.41 10.99 -6.80
N PHE A 9 1.34 10.64 -5.51
CA PHE A 9 0.30 9.75 -4.99
C PHE A 9 -1.12 10.27 -5.28
N ILE A 10 -1.38 11.56 -5.04
CA ILE A 10 -2.69 12.17 -5.34
C ILE A 10 -3.01 12.09 -6.84
N THR A 11 -2.01 12.36 -7.69
CA THR A 11 -2.15 12.26 -9.15
C THR A 11 -2.51 10.82 -9.57
N LEU A 12 -1.85 9.82 -8.98
CA LEU A 12 -2.13 8.40 -9.27
C LEU A 12 -3.54 7.99 -8.83
N LEU A 13 -4.02 8.48 -7.68
CA LEU A 13 -5.40 8.27 -7.23
C LEU A 13 -6.44 8.85 -8.21
N GLU A 14 -6.13 9.98 -8.83
CA GLU A 14 -7.02 10.70 -9.75
C GLU A 14 -7.05 10.11 -11.15
N ASN A 15 -5.90 9.66 -11.65
CA ASN A 15 -5.79 9.02 -12.96
C ASN A 15 -6.55 7.68 -13.00
N LYS A 16 -6.65 6.96 -11.86
CA LYS A 16 -7.37 5.66 -11.74
C LYS A 16 -6.87 4.55 -12.68
N GLU A 17 -5.71 4.70 -13.28
CA GLU A 17 -5.16 3.70 -14.21
C GLU A 17 -4.33 2.64 -13.48
N ASP A 18 -3.67 3.03 -12.38
CA ASP A 18 -2.71 2.18 -11.70
C ASP A 18 -3.31 1.35 -10.55
N ARG A 19 -2.72 0.17 -10.36
CA ARG A 19 -2.85 -0.65 -9.15
C ARG A 19 -1.53 -0.68 -8.44
N PHE A 20 -1.52 -0.32 -7.16
CA PHE A 20 -0.31 -0.30 -6.37
C PHE A 20 -0.65 -0.45 -4.89
N ALA A 21 0.32 -0.90 -4.11
CA ALA A 21 0.26 -0.84 -2.67
C ALA A 21 1.12 0.32 -2.17
N VAL A 22 0.69 0.99 -1.10
CA VAL A 22 1.43 2.09 -0.46
C VAL A 22 1.44 1.88 1.05
N ILE A 23 2.53 2.30 1.68
CA ILE A 23 2.67 2.28 3.14
C ILE A 23 2.47 3.70 3.67
N ILE A 24 1.52 3.89 4.58
CA ILE A 24 1.23 5.16 5.24
C ILE A 24 1.09 4.92 6.74
N ASN A 25 1.94 5.56 7.56
CA ASN A 25 1.95 5.41 9.02
C ASN A 25 1.94 3.94 9.48
N HIS A 26 2.84 3.11 8.93
CA HIS A 26 2.95 1.68 9.22
C HIS A 26 1.71 0.85 8.85
N TRP A 27 0.91 1.31 7.91
CA TRP A 27 -0.19 0.54 7.36
C TRP A 27 -0.07 0.37 5.86
N PHE A 28 -0.31 -0.84 5.39
CA PHE A 28 -0.47 -1.14 3.98
C PHE A 28 -1.87 -0.74 3.50
N TYR A 29 -1.89 -0.06 2.36
CA TYR A 29 -3.08 0.28 1.61
C TYR A 29 -2.91 -0.26 0.20
N TYR A 30 -3.94 -0.92 -0.31
CA TYR A 30 -4.05 -1.30 -1.71
C TYR A 30 -4.91 -0.28 -2.45
N ILE A 31 -4.40 0.22 -3.57
CA ILE A 31 -5.08 1.15 -4.44
C ILE A 31 -5.51 0.41 -5.70
N GLU A 32 -6.80 0.49 -6.02
CA GLU A 32 -7.34 -0.04 -7.27
C GLU A 32 -8.28 0.97 -7.91
N LYS A 33 -7.91 1.49 -9.08
CA LYS A 33 -8.74 2.42 -9.85
C LYS A 33 -9.21 3.63 -9.02
N GLY A 34 -8.31 4.14 -8.17
CA GLY A 34 -8.57 5.26 -7.26
C GLY A 34 -9.33 4.91 -5.98
N ARG A 35 -9.74 3.66 -5.79
CA ARG A 35 -10.30 3.16 -4.52
C ARG A 35 -9.17 2.81 -3.57
N ILE A 36 -9.38 3.05 -2.27
CA ILE A 36 -8.37 2.87 -1.24
C ILE A 36 -8.84 1.80 -0.26
N TYR A 37 -8.07 0.72 -0.18
CA TYR A 37 -8.36 -0.44 0.64
C TYR A 37 -7.28 -0.58 1.72
N ARG A 38 -7.63 -0.39 2.99
CA ARG A 38 -6.69 -0.63 4.10
C ARG A 38 -6.69 -2.11 4.46
N PHE A 39 -5.50 -2.67 4.61
CA PHE A 39 -5.32 -4.06 5.02
C PHE A 39 -5.97 -4.30 6.39
N GLN A 40 -6.45 -5.52 6.63
CA GLN A 40 -6.90 -5.96 7.94
C GLN A 40 -5.70 -6.16 8.88
N GLN A 41 -5.89 -5.99 10.19
CA GLN A 41 -4.79 -5.94 11.16
C GLN A 41 -3.83 -7.13 11.08
N HIS A 42 -4.35 -8.37 11.05
CA HIS A 42 -3.50 -9.56 10.97
C HIS A 42 -2.65 -9.59 9.69
N ASN A 43 -3.26 -9.28 8.54
CA ASN A 43 -2.58 -9.20 7.26
C ASN A 43 -1.55 -8.05 7.23
N ASN A 44 -1.89 -6.89 7.80
CA ASN A 44 -0.98 -5.75 7.92
C ASN A 44 0.26 -6.12 8.73
N THR A 45 0.08 -6.74 9.90
CA THR A 45 1.20 -7.19 10.75
C THR A 45 2.11 -8.17 10.00
N LYS A 46 1.53 -9.14 9.28
CA LYS A 46 2.30 -10.08 8.46
C LYS A 46 3.11 -9.37 7.36
N MET A 47 2.50 -8.41 6.67
CA MET A 47 3.18 -7.65 5.60
C MET A 47 4.25 -6.71 6.13
N LEU A 48 4.07 -6.14 7.33
CA LEU A 48 5.13 -5.34 7.99
C LEU A 48 6.33 -6.20 8.39
N ALA A 49 6.11 -7.42 8.88
CA ALA A 49 7.21 -8.34 9.18
C ALA A 49 8.00 -8.70 7.92
N MET A 50 7.29 -9.00 6.83
CA MET A 50 7.90 -9.22 5.50
C MET A 50 8.65 -8.00 4.98
N LEU A 51 8.11 -6.79 5.20
CA LEU A 51 8.77 -5.54 4.86
C LEU A 51 10.08 -5.36 5.67
N GLY A 52 10.10 -5.78 6.93
CA GLY A 52 11.31 -5.84 7.75
C GLY A 52 12.40 -6.71 7.10
N SER A 53 12.08 -7.96 6.78
CA SER A 53 12.98 -8.87 6.06
C SER A 53 13.40 -8.32 4.68
N PHE A 54 12.54 -7.53 4.02
CA PHE A 54 12.88 -6.87 2.77
C PHE A 54 13.90 -5.74 2.96
N TYR A 55 13.80 -4.94 4.04
CA TYR A 55 14.78 -3.91 4.35
C TYR A 55 16.11 -4.47 4.84
N GLU A 56 16.11 -5.65 5.46
CA GLU A 56 17.29 -6.37 5.89
C GLU A 56 17.95 -7.18 4.77
N ASP A 57 17.47 -7.03 3.52
CA ASP A 57 17.92 -7.73 2.32
C ASP A 57 17.83 -9.28 2.42
N GLU A 58 17.05 -9.81 3.36
CA GLU A 58 16.80 -11.25 3.51
C GLU A 58 15.91 -11.81 2.40
N ILE A 59 15.01 -10.96 1.88
CA ILE A 59 14.14 -11.30 0.75
C ILE A 59 14.26 -10.27 -0.39
N GLY A 60 14.24 -10.76 -1.62
CA GLY A 60 14.29 -9.91 -2.81
C GLY A 60 12.96 -9.20 -3.11
N SER A 61 13.05 -8.18 -3.97
CA SER A 61 11.87 -7.40 -4.40
C SER A 61 10.79 -8.23 -5.08
N GLU A 62 11.18 -9.26 -5.84
CA GLU A 62 10.24 -10.19 -6.49
C GLU A 62 9.43 -10.97 -5.46
N THR A 63 10.08 -11.51 -4.43
CA THR A 63 9.44 -12.22 -3.32
C THR A 63 8.47 -11.32 -2.57
N MET A 64 8.89 -10.08 -2.26
CA MET A 64 8.03 -9.11 -1.59
C MET A 64 6.78 -8.77 -2.41
N ILE A 65 6.95 -8.52 -3.72
CA ILE A 65 5.82 -8.22 -4.63
C ILE A 65 4.89 -9.44 -4.74
N MET A 66 5.43 -10.64 -4.87
CA MET A 66 4.64 -11.88 -4.97
C MET A 66 3.77 -12.08 -3.73
N GLU A 67 4.37 -12.00 -2.54
CA GLU A 67 3.63 -12.22 -1.28
C GLU A 67 2.62 -11.10 -1.01
N LEU A 68 2.95 -9.86 -1.37
CA LEU A 68 2.02 -8.74 -1.29
C LEU A 68 0.81 -8.93 -2.22
N LYS A 69 1.03 -9.36 -3.47
CA LYS A 69 -0.05 -9.71 -4.41
C LYS A 69 -0.92 -10.85 -3.85
N LYS A 70 -0.32 -11.90 -3.28
CA LYS A 70 -1.06 -13.00 -2.61
C LYS A 70 -1.91 -12.50 -1.46
N SER A 71 -1.37 -11.62 -0.60
CA SER A 71 -2.11 -11.03 0.52
C SER A 71 -3.28 -10.17 0.05
N ILE A 72 -3.11 -9.40 -1.04
CA ILE A 72 -4.20 -8.61 -1.64
C ILE A 72 -5.29 -9.53 -2.17
N ILE A 73 -4.95 -10.51 -3.01
CA ILE A 73 -5.92 -11.45 -3.59
C ILE A 73 -6.73 -12.16 -2.50
N ASN A 74 -6.04 -12.64 -1.46
CA ASN A 74 -6.69 -13.30 -0.33
C ASN A 74 -7.70 -12.37 0.35
N GLN A 75 -7.31 -11.14 0.66
CA GLN A 75 -8.21 -10.17 1.30
C GLN A 75 -9.38 -9.73 0.40
N ILE A 76 -9.20 -9.64 -0.93
CA ILE A 76 -10.30 -9.40 -1.87
C ILE A 76 -11.30 -10.56 -1.83
N GLN A 77 -10.81 -11.80 -1.87
CA GLN A 77 -11.65 -13.00 -1.93
C GLN A 77 -12.62 -13.11 -0.75
N TYR A 78 -12.20 -12.63 0.43
CA TYR A 78 -13.00 -12.70 1.65
C TYR A 78 -13.57 -11.36 2.10
N ASP A 79 -13.47 -10.31 1.26
CA ASP A 79 -13.93 -8.94 1.56
C ASP A 79 -13.40 -8.41 2.91
N TRP A 80 -12.12 -8.66 3.19
CA TRP A 80 -11.49 -8.31 4.48
C TRP A 80 -10.88 -6.91 4.51
N PHE A 81 -10.91 -6.19 3.40
CA PHE A 81 -10.41 -4.83 3.37
C PHE A 81 -11.33 -3.89 4.13
N THR A 82 -10.74 -2.85 4.73
CA THR A 82 -11.53 -1.68 5.14
C THR A 82 -11.50 -0.66 4.01
N ASP A 83 -12.66 -0.29 3.49
CA ASP A 83 -12.79 0.86 2.59
C ASP A 83 -12.38 2.14 3.31
N VAL A 84 -11.53 2.94 2.66
CA VAL A 84 -11.08 4.22 3.18
C VAL A 84 -11.42 5.34 2.22
N TRP A 85 -12.00 6.39 2.78
CA TRP A 85 -12.34 7.61 2.05
C TRP A 85 -11.07 8.31 1.56
N LYS A 86 -11.09 8.75 0.29
CA LYS A 86 -9.96 9.44 -0.35
C LYS A 86 -9.54 10.64 0.46
N GLU A 87 -10.51 11.45 0.89
CA GLU A 87 -10.32 12.71 1.61
C GLU A 87 -9.54 12.49 2.91
N THR A 88 -9.90 11.45 3.67
CA THR A 88 -9.24 11.08 4.93
C THR A 88 -7.77 10.73 4.72
N ILE A 89 -7.43 10.03 3.64
CA ILE A 89 -6.04 9.68 3.34
C ILE A 89 -5.26 10.87 2.80
N VAL A 90 -5.86 11.66 1.91
CA VAL A 90 -5.23 12.88 1.39
C VAL A 90 -4.90 13.84 2.53
N GLU A 91 -5.84 14.10 3.45
CA GLU A 91 -5.60 14.95 4.63
C GLU A 91 -4.44 14.42 5.49
N ARG A 92 -4.40 13.09 5.71
CA ARG A 92 -3.36 12.44 6.51
C ARG A 92 -1.98 12.61 5.89
N ILE A 93 -1.84 12.38 4.59
CA ILE A 93 -0.54 12.46 3.91
C ILE A 93 -0.12 13.91 3.63
N SER A 94 -1.06 14.83 3.39
CA SER A 94 -0.74 16.24 3.15
C SER A 94 -0.12 16.92 4.36
N ARG A 95 -0.36 16.41 5.57
CA ARG A 95 0.30 16.85 6.80
C ARG A 95 1.67 16.21 7.02
N SER A 96 2.04 15.22 6.22
CA SER A 96 3.33 14.53 6.29
C SER A 96 4.31 15.14 5.30
N SER A 97 5.51 15.50 5.77
CA SER A 97 6.60 16.00 4.92
C SER A 97 7.42 14.89 4.25
N TYR A 98 7.05 13.63 4.46
CA TYR A 98 7.82 12.48 4.01
C TYR A 98 7.27 11.89 2.72
N ASP A 99 8.18 11.41 1.87
CA ASP A 99 7.82 10.58 0.73
C ASP A 99 7.16 9.28 1.19
N LEU A 100 6.24 8.78 0.36
CA LEU A 100 5.55 7.53 0.58
C LEU A 100 6.27 6.40 -0.14
N GLU A 101 6.24 5.21 0.45
CA GLU A 101 6.80 4.01 -0.15
C GLU A 101 5.72 3.18 -0.82
N ALA A 102 5.90 2.93 -2.11
CA ALA A 102 4.91 2.24 -2.93
C ALA A 102 5.51 1.03 -3.69
N PHE A 103 4.66 0.02 -3.87
CA PHE A 103 4.89 -1.16 -4.68
C PHE A 103 3.92 -1.13 -5.85
N PHE A 104 4.45 -0.93 -7.06
CA PHE A 104 3.71 -0.94 -8.32
C PHE A 104 3.70 -2.36 -8.90
N PHE A 105 2.64 -2.72 -9.62
CA PHE A 105 2.34 -4.11 -9.98
C PHE A 105 1.95 -4.33 -11.43
#